data_AF-A0A523D4W1-F1
#
_entry.id   AF-A0A523D4W1-F1
#
_cell.length_a   1.000
_cell.length_b   1.000
_cell.length_c   1.000
_cell.angle_alpha   90.00
_cell.angle_beta   90.00
_cell.angle_gamma   90.00
#
_symmetry.space_group_name_H-M   'P 1'
#
loop_
_entity.id
_entity.type
_entity.pdbx_description
1 polymer ?
#
loop_
_entity_poly.entity_id
_entity_poly.type
_entity_poly.pdbx_seq_one_letter_code
_entity_poly.pdbx_strand_id
1 'polypeptide(L)'
;MRQLPQAYEQHRTDELHYIVREGQDEDIRTMGLTSLSNLEHLLAGGRQLGRGRVADLFPRLKVDHEPLVVKQVLHGGLFGRLNAEHHRGPDRLLRELAITEEARKRGVPVPEVAYMAWTVARPCRLFMATVRITASRNLVELLHNEPP
;
A
#
# COMPACT_ATOMS: atom_id res chain seq x y z
N MET A 1 2.87 -5.44 19.77
CA MET A 1 2.90 -5.33 18.29
C MET A 1 2.11 -6.51 17.73
N ARG A 2 1.21 -6.30 16.76
CA ARG A 2 0.56 -7.42 16.06
C ARG A 2 1.63 -8.17 15.26
N GLN A 3 1.58 -9.50 15.28
CA GLN A 3 2.48 -10.34 14.50
C GLN A 3 2.23 -10.09 13.00
N LEU A 4 3.30 -9.92 12.23
CA LEU A 4 3.21 -9.81 10.77
C LEU A 4 2.70 -11.15 10.20
N PRO A 5 1.95 -11.15 9.09
CA PRO A 5 1.65 -12.38 8.38
C PRO A 5 2.96 -13.07 7.97
N GLN A 6 2.98 -14.40 7.99
CA GLN A 6 4.20 -15.22 7.88
C GLN A 6 5.05 -14.95 6.63
N ALA A 7 4.45 -14.47 5.54
CA ALA A 7 5.13 -14.20 4.28
C ALA A 7 5.72 -12.78 4.17
N TYR A 8 5.79 -12.03 5.27
CA TYR A 8 6.24 -10.64 5.27
C TYR A 8 7.37 -10.40 6.25
N GLU A 9 8.32 -9.59 5.80
CA GLU A 9 9.47 -9.15 6.58
C GLU A 9 9.43 -7.64 6.78
N GLN A 10 10.00 -7.18 7.90
CA GLN A 10 10.05 -5.78 8.27
C GLN A 10 11.49 -5.30 8.31
N HIS A 11 11.71 -4.15 7.70
CA HIS A 11 12.99 -3.50 7.57
C HIS A 11 12.93 -2.04 8.02
N ARG A 12 14.09 -1.40 8.08
CA ARG A 12 14.23 0.00 8.47
C ARG A 12 15.36 0.68 7.70
N THR A 13 15.11 1.93 7.32
CA THR A 13 16.12 2.92 6.91
C THR A 13 16.14 4.08 7.92
N ASP A 14 16.97 5.09 7.67
CA ASP A 14 17.01 6.29 8.50
C ASP A 14 15.69 7.08 8.45
N GLU A 15 14.97 7.00 7.32
CA GLU A 15 13.75 7.78 7.08
C GLU A 15 12.46 6.96 7.20
N LEU A 16 12.52 5.66 6.94
CA LEU A 16 11.35 4.80 6.79
C LEU A 16 11.48 3.52 7.62
N HIS A 17 10.36 3.08 8.17
CA HIS A 17 10.12 1.66 8.40
C HIS A 17 9.31 1.12 7.24
N TYR A 18 9.60 -0.09 6.79
CA TYR A 18 8.88 -0.68 5.69
C TYR A 18 8.71 -2.19 5.84
N ILE A 19 7.68 -2.72 5.19
CA ILE A 19 7.29 -4.13 5.19
C ILE A 19 7.16 -4.55 3.73
N VAL A 20 7.75 -5.69 3.40
CA VAL A 20 7.74 -6.30 2.07
C VAL A 20 7.48 -7.78 2.19
N ARG A 21 7.07 -8.41 1.08
CA ARG A 21 6.97 -9.86 1.02
C ARG A 21 8.37 -10.47 1.09
N GLU A 22 8.49 -11.61 1.75
CA GLU A 22 9.75 -12.37 1.84
C GLU A 22 10.31 -12.63 0.43
N GLY A 23 11.60 -12.33 0.25
CA GLY A 23 12.30 -12.47 -1.04
C GLY A 23 12.17 -11.28 -2.00
N GLN A 24 11.41 -10.22 -1.66
CA GLN A 24 11.20 -9.06 -2.53
C GLN A 24 11.95 -7.79 -2.08
N ASP A 25 12.73 -7.81 -1.00
CA ASP A 25 13.43 -6.60 -0.50
C ASP A 25 14.39 -5.98 -1.53
N GLU A 26 15.16 -6.81 -2.25
CA GLU A 26 16.11 -6.33 -3.25
C GLU A 26 15.42 -5.61 -4.42
N ASP A 27 14.29 -6.15 -4.88
CA ASP A 27 13.46 -5.54 -5.91
C ASP A 27 12.93 -4.18 -5.45
N ILE A 28 12.38 -4.12 -4.22
CA ILE A 28 11.85 -2.89 -3.63
C ILE A 28 12.93 -1.82 -3.46
N ARG A 29 14.15 -2.21 -3.06
CA ARG A 29 15.32 -1.32 -2.98
C ARG A 29 15.74 -0.82 -4.36
N THR A 30 15.82 -1.70 -5.35
CA THR A 30 16.20 -1.37 -6.73
C THR A 30 15.20 -0.39 -7.36
N MET A 31 13.92 -0.52 -7.03
CA MET A 31 12.87 0.44 -7.42
C MET A 31 12.96 1.79 -6.70
N GLY A 32 13.85 1.92 -5.70
CA GLY A 32 14.02 3.12 -4.90
C GLY A 32 12.87 3.39 -3.92
N LEU A 33 12.02 2.39 -3.64
CA LEU A 33 10.88 2.57 -2.73
C LEU A 33 11.31 2.68 -1.26
N THR A 34 12.56 2.37 -0.93
CA THR A 34 13.13 2.56 0.42
C THR A 34 13.61 3.99 0.69
N SER A 35 13.52 4.89 -0.31
CA SER A 35 13.87 6.31 -0.19
C SER A 35 12.61 7.16 -0.09
N LEU A 36 12.53 7.98 0.97
CA LEU A 36 11.40 8.87 1.18
C LEU A 36 11.28 9.91 0.06
N SER A 37 12.40 10.51 -0.34
CA SER A 37 12.43 11.51 -1.41
C SER A 37 11.98 10.93 -2.76
N ASN A 38 12.35 9.68 -3.05
CA ASN A 38 11.89 9.00 -4.26
C ASN A 38 10.39 8.70 -4.21
N LEU A 39 9.86 8.20 -3.08
CA LEU A 39 8.42 8.02 -2.89
C LEU A 39 7.64 9.32 -3.10
N GLU A 40 8.12 10.43 -2.53
CA GLU A 40 7.52 11.75 -2.70
C GLU A 40 7.53 12.21 -4.15
N HIS A 41 8.66 12.04 -4.84
CA HIS A 41 8.81 12.38 -6.25
C HIS A 41 7.86 11.56 -7.14
N LEU A 42 7.80 10.24 -6.90
CA LEU A 42 6.88 9.33 -7.60
C LEU A 42 5.42 9.75 -7.38
N LEU A 43 5.04 10.07 -6.14
CA LEU A 43 3.68 10.47 -5.78
C LEU A 43 3.31 11.88 -6.24
N ALA A 44 4.29 12.77 -6.43
CA ALA A 44 4.07 14.09 -6.99
C ALA A 44 3.68 14.03 -8.48
N GLY A 45 4.17 13.04 -9.22
CA GLY A 45 3.77 12.75 -10.60
C GLY A 45 2.47 11.94 -10.74
N GLY A 46 1.89 11.48 -9.62
CA GLY A 46 0.68 10.66 -9.59
C GLY A 46 -0.61 11.45 -9.81
N ARG A 47 -1.68 10.74 -10.18
CA ARG A 47 -3.03 11.33 -10.27
C ARG A 47 -3.65 11.44 -8.87
N GLN A 48 -4.25 12.59 -8.58
CA GLN A 48 -5.01 12.74 -7.34
C GLN A 48 -6.39 12.08 -7.50
N LEU A 49 -6.55 10.86 -7.00
CA LEU A 49 -7.83 10.15 -6.96
C LEU A 49 -8.46 10.32 -5.58
N GLY A 50 -9.48 11.18 -5.48
CA GLY A 50 -10.12 11.55 -4.23
C GLY A 50 -9.22 12.43 -3.35
N ARG A 51 -9.31 12.28 -2.02
CA ARG A 51 -8.49 13.07 -1.09
C ARG A 51 -7.02 12.65 -1.07
N GLY A 52 -6.70 11.42 -1.49
CA GLY A 52 -5.35 10.84 -1.49
C GLY A 52 -4.55 11.10 -2.77
N ARG A 53 -3.22 10.94 -2.69
CA ARG A 53 -2.33 10.89 -3.86
C ARG A 53 -2.10 9.44 -4.25
N VAL A 54 -2.36 9.10 -5.51
CA VAL A 54 -2.14 7.77 -6.07
C VAL A 54 -1.25 7.93 -7.29
N ALA A 55 -0.09 7.29 -7.29
CA ALA A 55 0.72 7.15 -8.48
C ALA A 55 0.54 5.73 -9.03
N ASP A 56 -0.12 5.63 -10.18
CA ASP A 56 -0.01 4.42 -10.99
C ASP A 56 1.38 4.44 -11.61
N LEU A 57 2.26 3.53 -11.18
CA LEU A 57 3.67 3.55 -11.55
C LEU A 57 3.97 2.68 -12.77
N PHE A 58 2.95 2.46 -13.60
CA PHE A 58 3.09 1.89 -14.91
C PHE A 58 3.89 2.84 -15.84
N PRO A 59 4.91 2.35 -16.58
CA PRO A 59 5.49 1.00 -16.62
C PRO A 59 6.78 0.83 -15.77
N ARG A 60 7.11 1.81 -14.92
CA ARG A 60 8.45 1.93 -14.31
C ARG A 60 8.72 0.93 -13.19
N LEU A 61 7.71 0.56 -12.41
CA LEU A 61 7.87 -0.36 -11.28
C LEU A 61 7.05 -1.63 -11.48
N LYS A 62 7.71 -2.79 -11.41
CA LYS A 62 7.10 -4.11 -11.58
C LYS A 62 7.67 -5.12 -10.60
N VAL A 63 6.82 -5.90 -9.96
CA VAL A 63 7.20 -7.10 -9.18
C VAL A 63 6.66 -8.29 -9.93
N ASP A 64 7.48 -9.32 -10.16
CA ASP A 64 7.09 -10.50 -10.95
C ASP A 64 6.48 -10.14 -12.32
N HIS A 65 7.03 -9.10 -12.97
CA HIS A 65 6.54 -8.50 -14.23
C HIS A 65 5.19 -7.77 -14.16
N GLU A 66 4.53 -7.78 -13.01
CA GLU A 66 3.25 -7.10 -12.79
C GLU A 66 3.44 -5.67 -12.28
N PRO A 67 2.71 -4.68 -12.83
CA PRO A 67 2.92 -3.29 -12.47
C PRO A 67 2.42 -2.96 -11.06
N LEU A 68 3.13 -2.06 -10.39
CA LEU A 68 2.76 -1.58 -9.07
C LEU A 68 1.95 -0.28 -9.11
N VAL A 69 0.99 -0.15 -8.20
CA VAL A 69 0.32 1.11 -7.88
C VAL A 69 0.77 1.54 -6.49
N VAL A 70 1.40 2.71 -6.39
CA VAL A 70 1.83 3.29 -5.11
C VAL A 70 0.87 4.40 -4.71
N LYS A 71 0.44 4.39 -3.45
CA LYS A 71 -0.42 5.44 -2.91
C LYS A 71 0.07 5.94 -1.57
N GLN A 72 -0.13 7.22 -1.35
CA GLN A 72 -0.06 7.79 -0.01
C GLN A 72 -1.38 7.55 0.71
N VAL A 73 -1.34 6.80 1.81
CA VAL A 73 -2.53 6.47 2.59
C VAL A 73 -2.85 7.66 3.51
N LEU A 74 -3.86 8.44 3.14
CA LEU A 74 -4.32 9.57 3.96
C LEU A 74 -5.34 9.14 5.01
N HIS A 75 -5.41 9.91 6.10
CA HIS A 75 -6.37 9.73 7.19
C HIS A 75 -7.82 9.69 6.68
N GLY A 76 -8.64 8.83 7.31
CA GLY A 76 -10.07 8.75 7.04
C GLY A 76 -10.80 10.01 7.51
N GLY A 77 -10.89 11.02 6.65
CA GLY A 77 -11.83 12.14 6.76
C GLY A 77 -11.96 12.83 8.13
N LEU A 78 -13.10 13.49 8.34
CA LEU A 78 -13.39 14.29 9.53
C LEU A 78 -13.41 13.45 10.83
N PHE A 79 -13.76 12.16 10.73
CA PHE A 79 -13.83 11.22 11.86
C PHE A 79 -12.47 10.67 12.31
N GLY A 80 -11.44 10.71 11.46
CA GLY A 80 -10.04 10.42 11.86
C GLY A 80 -9.44 11.47 12.81
N ARG A 81 -10.13 12.60 13.03
CA ARG A 81 -9.75 13.59 14.06
C ARG A 81 -10.11 13.13 15.47
N LEU A 82 -11.21 12.39 15.65
CA LEU A 82 -11.73 11.99 16.96
C LEU A 82 -11.00 10.76 17.53
N ASN A 83 -10.57 9.83 16.67
CA ASN A 83 -9.77 8.66 17.05
C ASN A 83 -8.37 8.71 16.41
N ALA A 84 -7.68 9.80 16.68
CA ALA A 84 -6.36 10.12 16.16
C ALA A 84 -5.37 8.96 16.25
N GLU A 85 -5.18 8.39 17.44
CA GLU A 85 -4.07 7.47 17.70
C GLU A 85 -4.22 6.13 16.98
N HIS A 86 -5.45 5.62 16.86
CA HIS A 86 -5.74 4.36 16.17
C HIS A 86 -5.72 4.48 14.64
N HIS A 87 -5.91 5.69 14.08
CA HIS A 87 -5.99 5.91 12.62
C HIS A 87 -4.77 6.64 12.03
N ARG A 88 -3.77 7.00 12.84
CA ARG A 88 -2.60 7.83 12.43
C ARG A 88 -1.27 7.07 12.38
N GLY A 89 -1.27 5.76 12.57
CA GLY A 89 -0.04 5.00 12.73
C GLY A 89 0.13 3.80 11.79
N PRO A 90 1.29 3.13 11.88
CA PRO A 90 1.61 1.91 11.15
C PRO A 90 0.54 0.81 11.30
N ASP A 91 -0.14 0.79 12.45
CA ASP A 91 -1.22 -0.16 12.74
C ASP A 91 -2.33 -0.16 11.69
N ARG A 92 -2.58 0.97 11.01
CA ARG A 92 -3.55 0.99 9.92
C ARG A 92 -3.07 0.18 8.72
N LEU A 93 -1.80 0.33 8.34
CA LEU A 93 -1.18 -0.45 7.27
C LEU A 93 -1.18 -1.94 7.62
N LEU A 94 -0.81 -2.27 8.87
CA LEU A 94 -0.83 -3.65 9.37
C LEU A 94 -2.24 -4.27 9.34
N ARG A 95 -3.27 -3.48 9.66
CA ARG A 95 -4.67 -3.94 9.56
C ARG A 95 -5.09 -4.17 8.12
N GLU A 96 -4.76 -3.24 7.22
CA GLU A 96 -5.04 -3.40 5.78
C GLU A 96 -4.38 -4.68 5.27
N LEU A 97 -3.09 -4.88 5.57
CA LEU A 97 -2.38 -6.09 5.18
C LEU A 97 -3.07 -7.36 5.69
N ALA A 98 -3.42 -7.41 6.98
CA ALA A 98 -4.09 -8.58 7.56
C ALA A 98 -5.45 -8.87 6.90
N ILE A 99 -6.24 -7.83 6.60
CA ILE A 99 -7.55 -7.96 5.95
C ILE A 99 -7.38 -8.45 4.51
N THR A 100 -6.47 -7.83 3.75
CA THR A 100 -6.19 -8.19 2.35
C THR A 100 -5.66 -9.62 2.24
N GLU A 101 -4.73 -10.01 3.12
CA GLU A 101 -4.21 -11.38 3.16
C GLU A 101 -5.28 -12.41 3.49
N GLU A 102 -6.14 -12.13 4.47
CA GLU A 102 -7.24 -13.01 4.83
C GLU A 102 -8.27 -13.13 3.69
N ALA A 103 -8.61 -12.01 3.03
CA ALA A 103 -9.50 -12.01 1.88
C ALA A 103 -8.91 -12.84 0.72
N ARG A 104 -7.61 -12.69 0.44
CA ARG A 104 -6.90 -13.47 -0.58
C ARG A 104 -6.90 -14.96 -0.27
N LYS A 105 -6.65 -15.36 0.99
CA LYS A 105 -6.74 -16.78 1.43
C LYS A 105 -8.13 -17.37 1.21
N ARG A 106 -9.17 -16.55 1.24
CA ARG A 106 -10.56 -16.93 0.96
C ARG A 106 -10.93 -16.87 -0.52
N GLY A 107 -9.98 -16.60 -1.41
CA GLY A 107 -10.21 -16.54 -2.86
C GLY A 107 -10.87 -15.25 -3.35
N VAL A 108 -10.98 -14.21 -2.50
CA VAL A 108 -11.52 -12.91 -2.93
C VAL A 108 -10.49 -12.22 -3.82
N PRO A 109 -10.87 -11.67 -4.99
CA PRO A 109 -9.96 -10.99 -5.90
C PRO A 109 -9.58 -9.60 -5.36
N VAL A 110 -8.65 -9.56 -4.42
CA VAL A 110 -8.08 -8.34 -3.83
C VAL A 110 -6.66 -8.10 -4.33
N PRO A 111 -6.23 -6.84 -4.55
CA PRO A 111 -4.85 -6.52 -4.92
C PRO A 111 -3.86 -7.05 -3.89
N GLU A 112 -2.78 -7.67 -4.35
CA GLU A 112 -1.69 -8.08 -3.47
C GLU A 112 -0.94 -6.85 -2.95
N VAL A 113 -0.64 -6.83 -1.65
CA VAL A 113 0.22 -5.81 -1.05
C VAL A 113 1.68 -6.25 -1.19
N ALA A 114 2.42 -5.59 -2.07
CA ALA A 114 3.85 -5.84 -2.30
C ALA A 114 4.74 -5.06 -1.32
N TYR A 115 4.29 -3.88 -0.90
CA TYR A 115 5.07 -2.99 -0.05
C TYR A 115 4.20 -2.07 0.80
N MET A 116 4.65 -1.81 2.02
CA MET A 116 4.09 -0.79 2.90
C MET A 116 5.22 -0.04 3.61
N ALA A 117 5.06 1.25 3.83
CA ALA A 117 6.02 2.00 4.62
C ALA A 117 5.42 3.15 5.40
N TRP A 118 6.15 3.58 6.41
CA TRP A 118 5.86 4.77 7.16
C TRP A 118 7.11 5.52 7.60
N THR A 119 7.00 6.83 7.76
CA THR A 119 8.13 7.66 8.17
C THR A 119 8.50 7.42 9.63
N VAL A 120 9.80 7.42 9.92
CA VAL A 120 10.35 7.41 11.29
C VAL A 120 10.02 8.74 11.99
N ALA A 121 10.14 9.85 11.27
CA ALA A 121 9.85 11.19 11.79
C ALA A 121 8.34 11.51 11.83
N ARG A 122 7.97 12.45 12.71
CA ARG A 122 6.63 13.07 12.72
C ARG A 122 6.58 14.29 11.78
N PRO A 123 5.47 14.54 11.07
CA PRO A 123 4.24 13.75 11.04
C PRO A 123 4.42 12.42 10.33
N CYS A 124 3.85 11.34 10.90
CA CYS A 124 3.93 10.01 10.33
C CYS A 124 3.13 9.97 9.02
N ARG A 125 3.83 9.66 7.92
CA ARG A 125 3.22 9.48 6.60
C ARG A 125 3.21 8.00 6.27
N LEU A 126 2.16 7.56 5.59
CA LEU A 126 1.91 6.15 5.29
C LEU A 126 1.88 5.95 3.77
N PHE A 127 2.57 4.91 3.31
CA PHE A 127 2.70 4.54 1.91
C PHE A 127 2.35 3.08 1.73
N MET A 128 1.72 2.75 0.60
CA MET A 128 1.41 1.37 0.24
C MET A 128 1.56 1.18 -1.26
N ALA A 129 2.21 0.09 -1.66
CA ALA A 129 2.24 -0.38 -3.04
C ALA A 129 1.48 -1.70 -3.15
N THR A 130 0.62 -1.79 -4.15
CA THR A 130 -0.11 -3.01 -4.48
C THR A 130 0.18 -3.45 -5.90
N VAL A 131 0.26 -4.76 -6.14
CA VAL A 131 0.27 -5.34 -7.48
C VAL A 131 -1.05 -5.01 -8.16
N ARG A 132 -0.97 -4.43 -9.35
CA ARG A 132 -2.15 -4.10 -10.14
C ARG A 132 -2.76 -5.39 -10.67
N ILE A 133 -4.02 -5.64 -10.32
CA ILE A 133 -4.77 -6.71 -10.96
C ILE A 133 -5.43 -6.13 -12.20
N THR A 134 -4.94 -6.50 -13.39
CA THR A 134 -5.55 -6.05 -14.65
C THR A 134 -6.94 -6.67 -14.86
N ALA A 135 -7.19 -7.83 -14.25
CA ALA A 135 -8.47 -8.54 -14.29
C ALA A 135 -9.59 -7.89 -13.44
N SER A 136 -9.28 -6.91 -12.58
CA SER A 136 -10.31 -6.15 -11.87
C SER A 136 -10.88 -5.08 -12.81
N ARG A 137 -11.77 -5.49 -13.72
CA ARG A 137 -12.87 -4.59 -14.11
C ARG A 137 -13.53 -4.15 -12.81
N ASN A 138 -13.81 -2.85 -12.69
CA ASN A 138 -14.25 -2.21 -11.45
C ASN A 138 -15.12 -3.14 -10.60
N LEU A 139 -14.79 -3.36 -9.33
CA LEU A 139 -15.68 -4.07 -8.40
C LEU A 139 -17.09 -3.44 -8.41
N VAL A 140 -17.17 -2.13 -8.67
CA VAL A 140 -18.41 -1.38 -8.91
C VAL A 140 -19.14 -1.82 -10.20
N GLU A 141 -18.43 -2.02 -11.31
CA GLU A 141 -19.02 -2.58 -12.54
C GLU A 141 -19.45 -4.04 -12.35
N LEU A 142 -18.74 -4.81 -11.53
CA LEU A 142 -19.08 -6.20 -11.24
C LEU A 142 -20.36 -6.27 -10.38
N LEU A 143 -20.46 -5.43 -9.35
CA LEU A 143 -21.63 -5.34 -8.46
C LEU A 143 -22.87 -4.70 -9.13
N HIS A 144 -22.70 -3.90 -10.18
CA HIS A 144 -23.82 -3.35 -10.95
C HIS A 144 -24.36 -4.28 -12.04
N ASN A 145 -23.61 -5.34 -12.41
CA ASN A 145 -23.96 -6.25 -13.51
C ASN A 145 -24.34 -7.67 -13.06
N GLU A 146 -24.41 -7.96 -11.76
CA GLU A 146 -25.07 -9.18 -11.29
C GLU A 146 -26.60 -8.97 -11.29
N PRO A 147 -27.39 -9.90 -11.87
CA PRO A 147 -28.84 -9.87 -11.71
C PRO A 147 -29.20 -10.16 -10.23
N PRO A 148 -30.36 -9.66 -9.77
CA PRO A 148 -30.78 -9.77 -8.36
C PRO A 148 -30.91 -11.21 -7.86
#